data_AF-A0A7J8YBR8-F1
#
_entry.id   AF-A0A7J8YBR8-F1
#
_cell.length_a   1.000
_cell.length_b   1.000
_cell.length_c   1.000
_cell.angle_alpha   90.00
_cell.angle_beta   90.00
_cell.angle_gamma   90.00
#
_symmetry.space_group_name_H-M   'P 1'
#
loop_
_entity.id
_entity.type
_entity.pdbx_description
1 polymer ?
#
loop_
_entity_poly.entity_id
_entity_poly.type
_entity_poly.pdbx_seq_one_letter_code
_entity_poly.pdbx_strand_id
1 'polypeptide(L)'
;VVVSPPFVFLPLVKTSLRPDFHVAAQNCWVKKGGAFTGEVSAEMLVNLSIPWVIIGHSERRLILKESNEFVADKVAYALAQGLKVIACIGETLEQREAGSTVAVVAEQTKAIAAKISNWTDVVLAYEPVWAIGTGKVATPAQAQEVHFELRKWLQANVSPEVAASTRIIYG
;
A
#
# COMPACT_ATOMS: atom_id res chain seq x y z
N VAL A 1 -6.83 4.49 14.10
CA VAL A 1 -6.37 5.47 13.07
C VAL A 1 -4.87 5.36 12.91
N VAL A 2 -4.34 5.60 11.71
CA VAL A 2 -2.89 5.58 11.41
C VAL A 2 -2.53 6.92 10.76
N VAL A 3 -1.44 7.56 11.21
CA VAL A 3 -0.92 8.81 10.63
C VAL A 3 0.46 8.57 10.03
N SER A 4 0.71 9.10 8.83
CA SER A 4 1.94 8.79 8.07
C SER A 4 2.76 10.05 7.75
N PRO A 5 3.52 10.61 8.71
CA PRO A 5 4.33 11.79 8.48
C PRO A 5 5.60 11.47 7.64
N PRO A 6 6.28 12.49 7.10
CA PRO A 6 7.63 12.33 6.55
C PRO A 6 8.61 11.72 7.56
N PHE A 7 9.63 11.00 7.09
CA PHE A 7 10.58 10.25 7.94
C PHE A 7 11.17 11.08 9.08
N VAL A 8 11.57 12.33 8.79
CA VAL A 8 12.21 13.23 9.76
C VAL A 8 11.30 13.62 10.92
N PHE A 9 9.98 13.45 10.77
CA PHE A 9 8.99 13.74 11.80
C PHE A 9 8.45 12.48 12.50
N LEU A 10 8.85 11.27 12.08
CA LEU A 10 8.41 10.03 12.73
C LEU A 10 8.67 10.02 14.25
N PRO A 11 9.86 10.42 14.76
CA PRO A 11 10.11 10.42 16.20
C PRO A 11 9.21 11.40 16.95
N LEU A 12 9.11 12.64 16.44
CA LEU A 12 8.30 13.70 17.05
C LEU A 12 6.83 13.28 17.11
N VAL A 13 6.26 12.90 15.96
CA VAL A 13 4.85 12.50 15.89
C VAL A 13 4.58 11.31 16.79
N LYS A 14 5.43 10.28 16.79
CA LYS A 14 5.26 9.13 17.69
C LYS A 14 5.19 9.53 19.17
N THR A 15 6.03 10.47 19.61
CA THR A 15 6.06 10.89 21.02
C THR A 15 4.91 11.82 21.41
N SER A 16 4.35 12.58 20.47
CA SER A 16 3.27 13.54 20.74
C SER A 16 1.87 13.00 20.49
N LEU A 17 1.76 11.88 19.76
CA LEU A 17 0.49 11.32 19.36
C LEU A 17 -0.21 10.59 20.51
N ARG A 18 -1.53 10.74 20.57
CA ARG A 18 -2.41 10.01 21.50
C ARG A 18 -2.27 8.48 21.33
N PRO A 19 -2.39 7.69 22.41
CA PRO A 19 -2.02 6.27 22.42
C PRO A 19 -2.93 5.35 21.58
N ASP A 20 -4.16 5.76 21.24
CA ASP A 20 -5.08 5.00 20.39
C ASP A 20 -4.80 5.18 18.88
N PHE A 21 -3.84 6.03 18.52
CA PHE A 21 -3.41 6.25 17.15
C PHE A 21 -2.02 5.64 16.94
N HIS A 22 -1.74 5.18 15.73
CA HIS A 22 -0.44 4.62 15.38
C HIS A 22 0.23 5.44 14.28
N VAL A 23 1.55 5.31 14.16
CA VAL A 23 2.36 5.98 13.13
C VAL A 23 2.70 4.99 12.02
N ALA A 24 2.69 5.46 10.78
CA ALA A 24 3.25 4.77 9.62
C ALA A 24 4.42 5.56 9.02
N ALA A 25 5.37 4.87 8.41
CA ALA A 25 6.28 5.49 7.45
C ALA A 25 5.64 5.56 6.06
N GLN A 26 6.04 6.54 5.25
CA GLN A 26 5.51 6.72 3.88
C GLN A 26 6.14 5.78 2.84
N ASN A 27 7.26 5.12 3.19
CA ASN A 27 7.98 4.15 2.36
C ASN A 27 8.96 3.36 3.25
N CYS A 28 9.53 2.28 2.72
CA CYS A 28 10.78 1.69 3.22
C CYS A 28 11.55 1.01 2.08
N TRP A 29 12.79 0.63 2.36
CA TRP A 29 13.64 -0.10 1.42
C TRP A 29 13.14 -1.54 1.17
N VAL A 30 13.51 -2.09 0.01
CA VAL A 30 13.08 -3.41 -0.48
C VAL A 30 13.73 -4.60 0.24
N LYS A 31 14.83 -4.38 0.96
CA LYS A 31 15.62 -5.46 1.57
C LYS A 31 16.37 -4.97 2.81
N LYS A 32 17.22 -5.85 3.33
CA LYS A 32 18.13 -5.55 4.45
C LYS A 32 18.92 -4.27 4.22
N GLY A 33 19.08 -3.48 5.28
CA GLY A 33 19.92 -2.29 5.31
C GLY A 33 21.37 -2.60 4.92
N GLY A 34 22.07 -1.57 4.43
CA GLY A 34 23.41 -1.69 3.88
C GLY A 34 23.80 -0.42 3.12
N ALA A 35 24.55 -0.57 2.03
CA ALA A 35 25.01 0.54 1.20
C ALA A 35 23.88 1.13 0.32
N PHE A 36 22.87 1.74 0.94
CA PHE A 36 21.70 2.37 0.29
C PHE A 36 21.52 3.79 0.83
N THR A 37 22.45 4.68 0.52
CA THR A 37 22.41 6.09 0.97
C THR A 37 21.05 6.73 0.66
N GLY A 38 20.38 7.24 1.69
CA GLY A 38 19.08 7.91 1.57
C GLY A 38 17.86 7.02 1.84
N GLU A 39 18.02 5.69 1.85
CA GLU A 39 16.91 4.77 2.12
C GLU A 39 16.78 4.43 3.62
N VAL A 40 15.55 4.12 4.04
CA VAL A 40 15.23 3.65 5.40
C VAL A 40 14.75 2.21 5.31
N SER A 41 15.45 1.27 5.97
CA SER A 41 15.07 -0.15 5.92
C SER A 41 13.91 -0.48 6.85
N ALA A 42 13.21 -1.58 6.57
CA ALA A 42 12.09 -2.04 7.38
C ALA A 42 12.51 -2.31 8.83
N GLU A 43 13.68 -2.93 9.05
CA GLU A 43 14.19 -3.19 10.39
C GLU A 43 14.55 -1.91 11.18
N MET A 44 14.88 -0.79 10.52
CA MET A 44 15.05 0.50 11.20
C MET A 44 13.72 1.01 11.73
N LEU A 45 12.64 0.89 10.94
CA LEU A 45 11.29 1.29 11.36
C LEU A 45 10.81 0.45 12.54
N VAL A 46 11.03 -0.86 12.50
CA VAL A 46 10.71 -1.78 13.59
C VAL A 46 11.50 -1.43 14.85
N ASN A 47 12.80 -1.14 14.74
CA ASN A 47 13.63 -0.72 15.86
C ASN A 47 13.13 0.58 16.50
N LEU A 48 12.67 1.54 15.68
CA LEU A 48 11.99 2.75 16.13
C LEU A 48 10.54 2.52 16.58
N SER A 49 10.07 1.26 16.60
CA SER A 49 8.69 0.84 16.85
C SER A 49 7.67 1.70 16.12
N ILE A 50 7.89 1.87 14.81
CA ILE A 50 6.94 2.39 13.83
C ILE A 50 6.22 1.19 13.22
N PRO A 51 4.96 0.92 13.58
CA PRO A 51 4.30 -0.36 13.28
C PRO A 51 3.77 -0.52 11.85
N TRP A 52 3.63 0.58 11.10
CA TRP A 52 3.04 0.57 9.76
C TRP A 52 3.96 1.18 8.71
N VAL A 53 3.79 0.78 7.45
CA VAL A 53 4.41 1.42 6.29
C VAL A 53 3.47 1.45 5.10
N ILE A 54 3.47 2.57 4.37
CA ILE A 54 2.81 2.69 3.06
C ILE A 54 3.79 2.22 1.99
N ILE A 55 3.33 1.36 1.08
CA ILE A 55 4.15 0.81 -0.01
C ILE A 55 3.36 0.85 -1.32
N GLY A 56 4.01 1.30 -2.39
CA GLY A 56 3.41 1.33 -3.72
C GLY A 56 2.45 2.50 -3.94
N HIS A 57 2.54 3.57 -3.14
CA HIS A 57 1.79 4.81 -3.37
C HIS A 57 1.95 5.30 -4.82
N SER A 58 0.88 5.79 -5.42
CA SER A 58 0.86 6.22 -6.83
C SER A 58 2.02 7.16 -7.21
N GLU A 59 2.37 8.13 -6.36
CA GLU A 59 3.52 9.03 -6.58
C GLU A 59 4.85 8.26 -6.74
N ARG A 60 5.06 7.21 -5.95
CA ARG A 60 6.28 6.39 -6.05
C ARG A 60 6.31 5.55 -7.32
N ARG A 61 5.16 5.03 -7.74
CA ARG A 61 5.03 4.29 -9.00
C ARG A 61 5.24 5.20 -10.21
N LEU A 62 4.62 6.38 -10.21
CA LEU A 62 4.60 7.27 -11.37
C LEU A 62 5.85 8.13 -11.50
N ILE A 63 6.33 8.70 -10.39
CA ILE A 63 7.45 9.64 -10.38
C ILE A 63 8.76 8.87 -10.18
N LEU A 64 8.81 7.99 -9.18
CA LEU A 64 10.02 7.22 -8.84
C LEU A 64 10.12 5.86 -9.53
N LYS A 65 9.15 5.53 -10.39
CA LYS A 65 9.15 4.35 -11.27
C LYS A 65 9.23 3.02 -10.52
N GLU A 66 8.62 2.93 -9.34
CA GLU A 66 8.50 1.66 -8.62
C GLU A 66 7.55 0.69 -9.36
N SER A 67 8.09 -0.43 -9.85
CA SER A 67 7.34 -1.45 -10.58
C SER A 67 6.47 -2.32 -9.66
N ASN A 68 5.61 -3.15 -10.26
CA ASN A 68 4.77 -4.11 -9.54
C ASN A 68 5.62 -5.10 -8.73
N GLU A 69 6.70 -5.60 -9.32
CA GLU A 69 7.63 -6.54 -8.70
C GLU A 69 8.39 -5.89 -7.54
N PHE A 70 8.87 -4.65 -7.75
CA PHE A 70 9.59 -3.91 -6.72
C PHE A 70 8.69 -3.62 -5.50
N VAL A 71 7.44 -3.24 -5.74
CA VAL A 71 6.44 -3.08 -4.68
C VAL A 71 6.16 -4.41 -3.98
N ALA A 72 5.97 -5.49 -4.72
CA ALA A 72 5.71 -6.81 -4.14
C ALA A 72 6.86 -7.29 -3.25
N ASP A 73 8.12 -7.11 -3.69
CA ASP A 73 9.30 -7.45 -2.89
C ASP A 73 9.38 -6.59 -1.62
N LYS A 74 9.04 -5.29 -1.70
CA LYS A 74 8.96 -4.40 -0.53
C LYS A 74 7.90 -4.85 0.46
N VAL A 75 6.69 -5.17 -0.01
CA VAL A 75 5.58 -5.65 0.83
C VAL A 75 6.01 -6.92 1.56
N ALA A 76 6.54 -7.90 0.83
CA ALA A 76 7.00 -9.15 1.41
C ALA A 76 8.11 -8.96 2.46
N TYR A 77 9.11 -8.13 2.14
CA TYR A 77 10.20 -7.87 3.07
C TYR A 77 9.73 -7.11 4.33
N ALA A 78 8.88 -6.09 4.18
CA ALA A 78 8.32 -5.34 5.30
C ALA A 78 7.53 -6.24 6.27
N LEU A 79 6.66 -7.10 5.73
CA LEU A 79 5.90 -8.08 6.53
C LEU A 79 6.84 -9.08 7.22
N ALA A 80 7.88 -9.55 6.53
CA ALA A 80 8.87 -10.47 7.11
C ALA A 80 9.66 -9.85 8.27
N GLN A 81 9.79 -8.52 8.33
CA GLN A 81 10.39 -7.82 9.47
C GLN A 81 9.36 -7.50 10.58
N GLY A 82 8.08 -7.80 10.37
CA GLY A 82 7.02 -7.56 11.36
C GLY A 82 6.33 -6.20 11.23
N LEU A 83 6.53 -5.47 10.13
CA LEU A 83 5.73 -4.28 9.83
C LEU A 83 4.36 -4.68 9.29
N LYS A 84 3.36 -3.85 9.60
CA LYS A 84 2.06 -3.88 8.92
C LYS A 84 2.11 -2.99 7.69
N VAL A 85 1.42 -3.38 6.62
CA VAL A 85 1.55 -2.73 5.31
C VAL A 85 0.22 -2.16 4.83
N ILE A 86 0.26 -0.90 4.41
CA ILE A 86 -0.77 -0.29 3.57
C ILE A 86 -0.23 -0.36 2.13
N ALA A 87 -0.71 -1.31 1.34
CA ALA A 87 -0.27 -1.52 -0.03
C ALA A 87 -1.21 -0.80 -1.00
N CYS A 88 -0.67 0.15 -1.76
CA CYS A 88 -1.44 0.99 -2.66
C CYS A 88 -1.46 0.42 -4.09
N ILE A 89 -2.64 0.51 -4.70
CA ILE A 89 -2.96 0.02 -6.05
C ILE A 89 -3.97 0.97 -6.70
N GLY A 90 -3.94 1.08 -8.01
CA GLY A 90 -4.79 2.02 -8.73
C GLY A 90 -4.37 2.21 -10.19
N GLU A 91 -5.30 2.72 -10.97
CA GLU A 91 -5.14 3.00 -12.40
C GLU A 91 -4.99 4.50 -12.70
N THR A 92 -4.30 4.83 -13.78
CA THR A 92 -4.23 6.19 -14.33
C THR A 92 -5.53 6.58 -15.06
N LEU A 93 -5.66 7.87 -15.41
CA LEU A 93 -6.83 8.34 -16.16
C LEU A 93 -6.94 7.62 -17.52
N GLU A 94 -5.82 7.47 -18.21
CA GLU A 94 -5.75 6.83 -19.53
C GLU A 94 -6.15 5.36 -19.43
N GLN A 95 -5.70 4.67 -18.38
CA GLN A 95 -6.06 3.28 -18.13
C GLN A 95 -7.55 3.13 -17.81
N ARG A 96 -8.13 4.08 -17.06
CA ARG A 96 -9.58 4.10 -16.78
C ARG A 96 -10.40 4.37 -18.03
N GLU A 97 -10.04 5.37 -18.82
CA GLU A 97 -10.71 5.72 -20.07
C GLU A 97 -10.60 4.59 -21.11
N ALA A 98 -9.53 3.79 -21.05
CA ALA A 98 -9.37 2.56 -21.82
C ALA A 98 -10.11 1.34 -21.24
N GLY A 99 -10.91 1.49 -20.17
CA GLY A 99 -11.67 0.40 -19.54
C GLY A 99 -10.79 -0.65 -18.84
N SER A 100 -9.55 -0.30 -18.49
CA SER A 100 -8.54 -1.23 -17.97
C SER A 100 -8.40 -1.22 -16.45
N THR A 101 -9.24 -0.48 -15.70
CA THR A 101 -9.17 -0.33 -14.24
C THR A 101 -9.01 -1.66 -13.50
N VAL A 102 -9.92 -2.61 -13.73
CA VAL A 102 -9.90 -3.91 -13.03
C VAL A 102 -8.65 -4.71 -13.39
N ALA A 103 -8.23 -4.69 -14.66
CA ALA A 103 -7.03 -5.40 -15.11
C ALA A 103 -5.77 -4.86 -14.44
N VAL A 104 -5.60 -3.53 -14.39
CA VAL A 104 -4.45 -2.87 -13.77
C VAL A 104 -4.39 -3.16 -12.27
N VAL A 105 -5.51 -2.97 -11.56
CA VAL A 105 -5.58 -3.20 -10.11
C VAL A 105 -5.34 -4.68 -9.79
N ALA A 106 -5.88 -5.61 -10.60
CA ALA A 106 -5.65 -7.04 -10.47
C ALA A 106 -4.18 -7.41 -10.70
N GLU A 107 -3.52 -6.84 -11.70
CA GLU A 107 -2.09 -7.11 -11.98
C GLU A 107 -1.18 -6.65 -10.84
N GLN A 108 -1.42 -5.44 -10.33
CA GLN A 108 -0.68 -4.90 -9.19
C GLN A 108 -0.90 -5.75 -7.93
N THR A 109 -2.14 -6.19 -7.67
CA THR A 109 -2.48 -7.06 -6.53
C THR A 109 -1.89 -8.46 -6.69
N LYS A 110 -1.89 -8.99 -7.91
CA LYS A 110 -1.30 -10.29 -8.25
C LYS A 110 0.19 -10.34 -7.95
N ALA A 111 0.93 -9.28 -8.27
CA ALA A 111 2.35 -9.21 -7.97
C ALA A 111 2.61 -9.37 -6.46
N ILE A 112 1.82 -8.69 -5.61
CA ILE A 112 1.89 -8.81 -4.15
C ILE A 112 1.51 -10.23 -3.71
N ALA A 113 0.38 -10.77 -4.19
CA ALA A 113 -0.10 -12.10 -3.86
C ALA A 113 0.88 -13.23 -4.23
N ALA A 114 1.72 -13.01 -5.26
CA ALA A 114 2.76 -13.96 -5.65
C ALA A 114 3.94 -14.03 -4.66
N LYS A 115 4.07 -13.04 -3.76
CA LYS A 115 5.19 -12.92 -2.81
C LYS A 115 4.79 -13.13 -1.35
N ILE A 116 3.49 -13.11 -1.04
CA ILE A 116 2.98 -13.25 0.33
C ILE A 116 1.85 -14.27 0.39
N SER A 117 1.81 -15.04 1.47
CA SER A 117 0.70 -15.95 1.79
C SER A 117 -0.19 -15.44 2.92
N ASN A 118 0.38 -14.65 3.85
CA ASN A 118 -0.34 -14.09 4.98
C ASN A 118 -0.73 -12.63 4.73
N TRP A 119 -2.02 -12.34 4.79
CA TRP A 119 -2.62 -11.03 4.56
C TRP A 119 -3.12 -10.34 5.84
N THR A 120 -2.95 -10.96 7.02
CA THR A 120 -3.48 -10.45 8.30
C THR A 120 -3.02 -9.01 8.61
N ASP A 121 -1.79 -8.68 8.25
CA ASP A 121 -1.19 -7.36 8.49
C ASP A 121 -1.13 -6.50 7.23
N VAL A 122 -2.00 -6.77 6.24
CA VAL A 122 -2.11 -6.02 4.98
C VAL A 122 -3.44 -5.28 4.90
N VAL A 123 -3.37 -4.01 4.52
CA VAL A 123 -4.50 -3.20 4.06
C VAL A 123 -4.24 -2.84 2.60
N LEU A 124 -5.23 -3.05 1.73
CA LEU A 124 -5.17 -2.56 0.35
C LEU A 124 -5.77 -1.15 0.29
N ALA A 125 -5.03 -0.20 -0.25
CA ALA A 125 -5.52 1.14 -0.55
C ALA A 125 -5.75 1.27 -2.05
N TYR A 126 -7.01 1.36 -2.46
CA TYR A 126 -7.38 1.65 -3.83
C TYR A 126 -7.34 3.17 -4.05
N GLU A 127 -6.43 3.59 -4.92
CA GLU A 127 -6.08 4.97 -5.24
C GLU A 127 -6.43 5.26 -6.70
N PRO A 128 -7.63 5.78 -7.04
CA PRO A 128 -7.90 6.24 -8.40
C PRO A 128 -6.97 7.42 -8.72
N VAL A 129 -5.83 7.14 -9.38
CA VAL A 129 -4.73 8.11 -9.57
C VAL A 129 -5.24 9.40 -10.23
N TRP A 130 -6.19 9.26 -11.15
CA TRP A 130 -6.82 10.37 -11.86
C TRP A 130 -7.64 11.32 -10.99
N ALA A 131 -7.96 10.94 -9.75
CA ALA A 131 -8.66 11.73 -8.75
C ALA A 131 -7.75 12.28 -7.64
N ILE A 132 -6.44 11.98 -7.66
CA ILE A 132 -5.48 12.43 -6.65
C ILE A 132 -4.91 13.79 -7.05
N GLY A 133 -5.24 14.83 -6.30
CA GLY A 133 -4.69 16.19 -6.52
C GLY A 133 -5.17 16.88 -7.80
N THR A 134 -6.12 16.30 -8.54
CA THR A 134 -6.63 16.84 -9.83
C THR A 134 -7.92 17.66 -9.68
N GLY A 135 -8.55 17.65 -8.50
CA GLY A 135 -9.88 18.24 -8.27
C GLY A 135 -11.04 17.43 -8.84
N LYS A 136 -10.77 16.35 -9.59
CA LYS A 136 -11.76 15.32 -9.90
C LYS A 136 -11.83 14.33 -8.74
N VAL A 137 -13.01 13.87 -8.39
CA VAL A 137 -13.22 12.88 -7.33
C VAL A 137 -13.99 11.69 -7.89
N ALA A 138 -13.59 10.48 -7.54
CA ALA A 138 -14.41 9.31 -7.86
C ALA A 138 -15.69 9.36 -7.03
N THR A 139 -16.81 9.01 -7.65
CA THR A 139 -18.06 8.91 -6.89
C THR A 139 -18.02 7.70 -5.97
N PRO A 140 -18.78 7.67 -4.86
CA PRO A 140 -18.88 6.50 -4.00
C PRO A 140 -19.25 5.22 -4.75
N ALA A 141 -20.09 5.31 -5.79
CA ALA A 141 -20.46 4.18 -6.63
C ALA A 141 -19.26 3.63 -7.45
N GLN A 142 -18.44 4.53 -8.02
CA GLN A 142 -17.23 4.14 -8.75
C GLN A 142 -16.19 3.49 -7.82
N ALA A 143 -16.02 4.00 -6.60
CA ALA A 143 -15.15 3.39 -5.60
C ALA A 143 -15.67 1.99 -5.19
N GLN A 144 -16.98 1.86 -4.94
CA GLN A 144 -17.61 0.61 -4.57
C GLN A 144 -17.48 -0.47 -5.67
N GLU A 145 -17.63 -0.09 -6.94
CA GLU A 145 -17.45 -0.99 -8.08
C GLU A 145 -16.06 -1.64 -8.06
N VAL A 146 -15.00 -0.83 -7.94
CA VAL A 146 -13.63 -1.35 -7.95
C VAL A 146 -13.33 -2.16 -6.69
N HIS A 147 -13.80 -1.70 -5.51
CA HIS A 147 -13.66 -2.47 -4.27
C HIS A 147 -14.34 -3.84 -4.35
N PHE A 148 -15.50 -3.92 -4.99
CA PHE A 148 -16.23 -5.16 -5.16
C PHE A 148 -15.50 -6.13 -6.09
N GLU A 149 -15.02 -5.66 -7.25
CA GLU A 149 -14.27 -6.50 -8.19
C GLU A 149 -12.92 -6.93 -7.61
N LEU A 150 -12.22 -6.05 -6.87
CA LEU A 150 -11.00 -6.42 -6.17
C LEU A 150 -11.24 -7.48 -5.08
N ARG A 151 -12.35 -7.39 -4.34
CA ARG A 151 -12.69 -8.41 -3.34
C ARG A 151 -13.01 -9.76 -3.99
N LYS A 152 -13.73 -9.77 -5.12
CA LYS A 152 -13.92 -11.00 -5.92
C LYS A 152 -12.59 -11.57 -6.41
N TRP A 153 -11.69 -10.70 -6.86
CA TRP A 153 -10.37 -11.13 -7.31
C TRP A 153 -9.60 -11.83 -6.17
N LEU A 154 -9.59 -11.24 -4.97
CA LEU A 154 -8.98 -11.87 -3.78
C LEU A 154 -9.62 -13.22 -3.46
N GLN A 155 -10.95 -13.32 -3.56
CA GLN A 155 -11.67 -14.57 -3.26
C GLN A 155 -11.27 -15.69 -4.22
N ALA A 156 -11.12 -15.38 -5.50
CA ALA A 156 -10.78 -16.35 -6.52
C ALA A 156 -9.29 -16.70 -6.59
N ASN A 157 -8.40 -15.75 -6.27
CA ASN A 157 -6.96 -15.89 -6.50
C ASN A 157 -6.13 -16.05 -5.22
N VAL A 158 -6.70 -15.76 -4.05
CA VAL A 158 -6.02 -15.93 -2.76
C VAL A 158 -6.80 -16.90 -1.89
N SER A 159 -7.91 -16.45 -1.28
CA SER A 159 -8.87 -17.33 -0.60
C SER A 159 -10.12 -16.55 -0.21
N PRO A 160 -11.27 -17.23 0.04
CA PRO A 160 -12.46 -16.60 0.60
C PRO A 160 -12.22 -15.90 1.94
N GLU A 161 -11.37 -16.45 2.80
CA GLU A 161 -11.05 -15.90 4.12
C GLU A 161 -10.25 -14.60 4.00
N VAL A 162 -9.25 -14.56 3.11
CA VAL A 162 -8.49 -13.33 2.82
C VAL A 162 -9.44 -12.28 2.23
N ALA A 163 -10.26 -12.67 1.27
CA ALA A 163 -11.23 -11.75 0.66
C ALA A 163 -12.22 -11.17 1.67
N ALA A 164 -12.65 -11.93 2.68
CA ALA A 164 -13.55 -11.44 3.71
C ALA A 164 -12.86 -10.54 4.76
N SER A 165 -11.59 -10.83 5.09
CA SER A 165 -10.88 -10.19 6.20
C SER A 165 -10.01 -8.99 5.80
N THR A 166 -9.50 -8.96 4.56
CA THR A 166 -8.67 -7.86 4.08
C THR A 166 -9.49 -6.58 3.95
N ARG A 167 -8.99 -5.53 4.60
CA ARG A 167 -9.52 -4.18 4.49
C ARG A 167 -9.08 -3.58 3.16
N ILE A 168 -10.07 -3.08 2.41
CA ILE A 168 -9.87 -2.32 1.19
C ILE A 168 -10.36 -0.90 1.49
N ILE A 169 -9.44 0.05 1.51
CA ILE A 169 -9.73 1.46 1.80
C ILE A 169 -9.67 2.25 0.49
N TYR A 170 -10.48 3.30 0.43
CA TYR A 170 -10.45 4.27 -0.66
C TYR A 170 -9.46 5.39 -0.31
N GLY A 171 -8.52 5.66 -1.21
CA GLY A 171 -7.49 6.69 -1.10
C GLY A 171 -7.79 7.93 -1.94
#